data_AF-A0A101KU20-F1
#
_entry.id   AF-A0A101KU20-F1
#
_cell.length_a   1.000
_cell.length_b   1.000
_cell.length_c   1.000
_cell.angle_alpha   90.00
_cell.angle_beta   90.00
_cell.angle_gamma   90.00
#
_symmetry.space_group_name_H-M   'P 1'
#
loop_
_entity.id
_entity.type
_entity.pdbx_description
1 polymer ?
#
loop_
_entity_poly.entity_id
_entity_poly.type
_entity_poly.pdbx_seq_one_letter_code
_entity_poly.pdbx_strand_id
1 'polypeptide(L)'
;MKESRIPEPVLMAMSEGVHIIRAYREHLGYSIQDVAVTSGLAVEEIQNIESGLRYNKGYRDRIVKSLSLPAEILEEAAMIGRSVDNLRVS
;
A
#
# COMPACT_ATOMS: atom_id res chain seq x y z
N MET A 1 2.64 22.44 -9.07
CA MET A 1 1.93 21.23 -8.63
C MET A 1 2.96 20.30 -8.01
N LYS A 2 2.75 19.81 -6.79
CA LYS A 2 3.68 18.83 -6.22
C LYS A 2 3.37 17.51 -6.93
N GLU A 3 4.27 17.04 -7.79
CA GLU A 3 4.13 15.70 -8.36
C GLU A 3 4.00 14.72 -7.20
N SER A 4 2.95 13.89 -7.23
CA SER A 4 2.82 12.85 -6.21
C SER A 4 3.99 11.89 -6.38
N ARG A 5 4.57 11.45 -5.25
CA ARG A 5 5.61 10.42 -5.27
C ARG A 5 5.06 9.03 -5.57
N ILE A 6 3.73 8.91 -5.71
CA ILE A 6 3.03 7.67 -5.98
C ILE A 6 2.86 7.52 -7.50
N PRO A 7 3.32 6.41 -8.10
CA PRO A 7 3.16 6.15 -9.52
C PRO A 7 1.70 6.15 -9.96
N GLU A 8 1.42 6.61 -11.16
CA GLU A 8 0.07 6.66 -11.73
C GLU A 8 -0.66 5.30 -11.70
N PRO A 9 -0.03 4.15 -12.02
CA PRO A 9 -0.70 2.84 -11.93
C PRO A 9 -1.16 2.49 -10.50
N VAL A 10 -0.39 2.93 -9.49
CA VAL A 10 -0.73 2.72 -8.08
C VAL A 10 -1.91 3.60 -7.70
N LEU A 11 -1.94 4.85 -8.15
CA LEU A 11 -3.08 5.76 -7.94
C LEU A 11 -4.36 5.24 -8.59
N MET A 12 -4.28 4.72 -9.82
CA MET A 12 -5.42 4.13 -10.51
C MET A 12 -5.97 2.92 -9.73
N ALA A 13 -5.11 1.97 -9.35
CA ALA A 13 -5.53 0.80 -8.57
C ALA A 13 -6.18 1.20 -7.24
N MET A 14 -5.63 2.20 -6.54
CA MET A 14 -6.26 2.73 -5.32
C MET A 14 -7.65 3.31 -5.58
N SER A 15 -7.85 4.01 -6.69
CA SER A 15 -9.15 4.58 -7.06
C SER A 15 -10.24 3.51 -7.28
N GLU A 16 -9.81 2.31 -7.69
CA GLU A 16 -10.62 1.10 -7.87
C GLU A 16 -10.82 0.32 -6.56
N GLY A 17 -10.27 0.81 -5.44
CA GLY A 17 -10.40 0.19 -4.12
C GLY A 17 -9.32 -0.84 -3.79
N VAL A 18 -8.28 -0.97 -4.61
CA VAL A 18 -7.13 -1.83 -4.28
C VAL A 18 -6.34 -1.21 -3.14
N HIS A 19 -6.05 -2.01 -2.11
CA HIS A 19 -5.24 -1.57 -0.99
C HIS A 19 -3.84 -1.14 -1.44
N ILE A 20 -3.32 -0.03 -0.90
CA ILE A 20 -2.06 0.58 -1.36
C ILE A 20 -0.86 -0.38 -1.37
N ILE A 21 -0.75 -1.25 -0.36
CA ILE A 21 0.33 -2.24 -0.28
C ILE A 21 0.24 -3.22 -1.45
N ARG A 22 -0.98 -3.67 -1.77
CA ARG A 22 -1.23 -4.56 -2.91
C ARG A 22 -0.90 -3.87 -4.23
N ALA A 23 -1.37 -2.63 -4.39
CA ALA A 23 -1.13 -1.83 -5.59
C ALA A 23 0.38 -1.66 -5.85
N TYR A 24 1.17 -1.33 -4.82
CA TYR A 24 2.62 -1.25 -4.96
C TYR A 24 3.28 -2.60 -5.24
N ARG A 25 2.88 -3.64 -4.52
CA ARG A 25 3.42 -4.98 -4.72
C ARG A 25 3.25 -5.45 -6.17
N GLU A 26 2.04 -5.31 -6.71
CA GLU A 26 1.72 -5.69 -8.08
C GLU A 26 2.41 -4.77 -9.11
N HIS A 27 2.45 -3.46 -8.88
CA HIS A 27 3.15 -2.51 -9.74
C HIS A 27 4.66 -2.79 -9.84
N LEU A 28 5.28 -3.21 -8.74
CA LEU A 28 6.69 -3.57 -8.68
C LEU A 28 6.97 -5.01 -9.17
N GLY A 29 5.94 -5.78 -9.53
CA GLY A 29 6.06 -7.15 -10.03
C GLY A 29 6.33 -8.21 -8.95
N TYR A 30 6.09 -7.89 -7.67
CA TYR A 30 6.28 -8.83 -6.57
C TYR A 30 5.06 -9.74 -6.38
N SER A 31 5.31 -11.02 -6.14
CA SER A 31 4.30 -11.92 -5.58
C SER A 31 4.11 -11.66 -4.09
N ILE A 32 2.99 -12.14 -3.52
CA ILE A 32 2.79 -12.06 -2.08
C ILE A 32 3.81 -12.91 -1.30
N GLN A 33 4.31 -13.98 -1.93
CA GLN A 33 5.36 -14.83 -1.39
C GLN A 33 6.70 -14.07 -1.29
N ASP A 34 7.05 -13.27 -2.30
CA ASP A 34 8.28 -12.47 -2.27
C ASP A 34 8.30 -11.49 -1.11
N VAL A 35 7.15 -10.83 -0.88
CA VAL A 35 6.97 -9.89 0.25
C VAL A 35 6.99 -10.64 1.59
N ALA A 36 6.36 -11.81 1.69
CA ALA A 36 6.38 -12.63 2.90
C ALA A 36 7.80 -12.99 3.32
N VAL A 37 8.61 -13.51 2.39
CA VAL A 37 10.00 -13.93 2.64
C VAL A 37 10.85 -12.76 3.11
N THR A 38 10.73 -11.59 2.46
CA THR A 38 11.59 -10.43 2.72
C THR A 38 11.15 -9.60 3.92
N SER A 39 9.86 -9.59 4.25
CA SER A 39 9.32 -8.87 5.43
C SER A 39 9.31 -9.72 6.70
N GLY A 40 9.47 -11.05 6.59
CA GLY A 40 9.36 -11.97 7.72
C GLY A 40 7.93 -12.04 8.28
N LEU A 41 6.93 -11.85 7.42
CA LEU A 41 5.51 -12.03 7.71
C LEU A 41 4.98 -13.29 7.02
N ALA A 42 3.95 -13.90 7.59
CA ALA A 42 3.22 -14.96 6.90
C ALA A 42 2.44 -14.37 5.70
N VAL A 43 2.25 -15.18 4.66
CA VAL A 43 1.41 -14.80 3.50
C VAL A 43 0.02 -14.37 3.95
N GLU A 44 -0.58 -15.08 4.91
CA GLU A 44 -1.90 -14.74 5.46
C GLU A 44 -1.92 -13.38 6.17
N GLU A 45 -0.86 -13.02 6.89
CA GLU A 45 -0.75 -11.70 7.52
C GLU A 45 -0.75 -10.59 6.45
N ILE A 46 -0.04 -10.80 5.34
CA ILE A 46 -0.03 -9.84 4.23
C ILE A 46 -1.39 -9.79 3.53
N GLN A 47 -2.05 -10.93 3.30
CA GLN A 47 -3.39 -10.97 2.70
C GLN A 47 -4.41 -10.21 3.55
N ASN A 48 -4.37 -10.40 4.87
CA ASN A 48 -5.24 -9.68 5.80
C ASN A 48 -4.98 -8.18 5.75
N ILE A 49 -3.72 -7.75 5.64
CA ILE A 49 -3.38 -6.33 5.46
C ILE A 49 -3.90 -5.81 4.12
N GLU A 50 -3.72 -6.57 3.03
CA GLU A 50 -4.19 -6.20 1.69
C GLU A 50 -5.72 -6.19 1.56
N SER A 51 -6.44 -6.85 2.46
CA SER A 51 -7.92 -6.77 2.55
C SER A 51 -8.40 -5.63 3.46
N GLY A 52 -7.49 -4.86 4.05
CA GLY A 52 -7.81 -3.71 4.89
C GLY A 52 -7.91 -4.00 6.39
N LEU A 53 -7.49 -5.19 6.86
CA LEU A 53 -7.39 -5.47 8.28
C LEU A 53 -6.37 -4.54 8.92
N ARG A 54 -6.69 -4.01 10.11
CA ARG A 54 -5.76 -3.13 10.83
C ARG A 54 -4.52 -3.90 11.29
N TYR A 55 -3.37 -3.25 11.17
CA TYR A 55 -2.06 -3.78 11.56
C TYR A 55 -1.26 -2.74 12.32
N ASN A 56 -0.26 -3.19 13.07
CA ASN A 56 0.60 -2.29 13.83
C ASN A 56 1.70 -1.66 12.95
N LYS A 57 2.33 -0.60 13.46
CA LYS A 57 3.40 0.12 12.75
C LYS A 57 4.58 -0.78 12.37
N GLY A 58 4.95 -1.75 13.20
CA GLY A 58 6.06 -2.67 12.91
C GLY A 58 5.80 -3.56 11.69
N TYR A 59 4.55 -3.93 11.43
CA TYR A 59 4.17 -4.68 10.22
C TYR A 59 4.26 -3.78 8.98
N ARG A 60 3.79 -2.54 9.11
CA ARG A 60 3.89 -1.50 8.06
C ARG A 60 5.34 -1.31 7.63
N ASP A 61 6.23 -1.06 8.59
CA ASP A 61 7.62 -0.72 8.32
C ASP A 61 8.36 -1.90 7.64
N ARG A 62 8.05 -3.15 8.04
CA ARG A 62 8.62 -4.35 7.41
C ARG A 62 8.19 -4.52 5.96
N ILE A 63 6.91 -4.29 5.64
CA ILE A 63 6.39 -4.39 4.27
C ILE A 63 6.91 -3.26 3.38
N VAL A 64 6.94 -2.03 3.90
CA VAL A 64 7.48 -0.89 3.15
C VAL A 64 8.95 -1.11 2.83
N LYS A 65 9.71 -1.63 3.79
CA LYS A 65 11.12 -1.96 3.60
C LYS A 65 11.32 -3.09 2.59
N SER A 66 10.49 -4.13 2.58
CA SER A 66 10.59 -5.20 1.57
C SER A 66 10.28 -4.72 0.16
N LEU A 67 9.37 -3.76 0.02
CA LEU A 67 9.06 -3.13 -1.26
C LEU A 67 10.07 -2.04 -1.67
N SER A 68 11.11 -1.79 -0.87
CA SER A 68 12.10 -0.71 -1.08
C SER A 68 11.46 0.69 -1.18
N LEU A 69 10.37 0.91 -0.43
CA LEU A 69 9.64 2.16 -0.42
C LEU A 69 10.02 3.02 0.81
N PRO A 70 9.87 4.36 0.74
CA PRO A 70 9.93 5.23 1.92
C PRO A 70 8.68 5.06 2.81
N ALA A 71 8.83 5.12 4.14
CA ALA A 71 7.71 5.01 5.10
C ALA A 71 6.63 6.09 4.89
N GLU A 72 7.07 7.27 4.47
CA GLU A 72 6.22 8.44 4.21
C GLU A 72 5.29 8.23 3.03
N ILE A 73 5.56 7.26 2.14
CA ILE A 73 4.73 7.04 0.94
C ILE A 73 3.33 6.54 1.31
N LEU A 74 3.25 5.74 2.37
CA LEU A 74 1.98 5.24 2.87
C LEU A 74 1.20 6.35 3.62
N GLU A 75 1.89 7.38 4.12
CA GLU A 75 1.23 8.55 4.74
C GLU A 75 0.64 9.45 3.66
N GLU A 76 1.40 9.68 2.59
CA GLU A 76 0.93 10.39 1.39
C GLU A 76 -0.28 9.69 0.76
N ALA A 77 -0.23 8.36 0.61
CA ALA A 77 -1.34 7.56 0.11
C ALA A 77 -2.59 7.66 1.00
N ALA A 78 -2.42 7.65 2.33
CA ALA A 78 -3.52 7.81 3.27
C ALA A 78 -4.17 9.20 3.19
N MET A 79 -3.39 10.26 2.90
CA MET A 79 -3.93 11.60 2.68
C MET A 79 -4.74 11.69 1.39
N ILE A 80 -4.27 11.04 0.32
CA ILE A 80 -4.98 11.00 -0.98
C ILE A 80 -6.29 10.19 -0.85
N GLY A 81 -6.25 9.02 -0.20
CA GLY A 81 -7.42 8.19 0.07
C GLY A 81 -8.55 8.95 0.78
N ARG A 82 -8.22 9.71 1.83
CA ARG A 82 -9.21 10.54 2.54
C ARG A 82 -9.81 11.64 1.65
N SER A 83 -9.02 12.21 0.75
CA SER A 83 -9.51 13.26 -0.16
C SER A 83 -10.48 12.70 -1.20
N VAL A 84 -10.27 11.48 -1.69
CA VAL A 84 -11.21 10.83 -2.64
C VAL A 84 -12.49 10.36 -1.94
N ASP A 85 -12.40 9.92 -0.68
CA ASP A 85 -13.57 9.56 0.11
C ASP A 85 -14.48 10.78 0.32
N ASN A 86 -13.92 11.96 0.63
CA ASN A 86 -14.70 13.19 0.78
C ASN A 86 -15.43 13.64 -0.50
N LEU A 87 -14.93 13.29 -1.69
CA LEU A 87 -15.57 13.61 -2.98
C LEU A 87 -16.70 12.63 -3.34
N ARG A 88 -16.75 11.43 -2.74
CA ARG A 88 -17.80 10.44 -2.98
C ARG A 88 -19.04 10.62 -2.11
N VAL A 89 -19.01 11.56 -1.15
CA VAL A 89 -20.13 11.84 -0.22
C VAL A 89 -20.79 13.21 -0.48
N SER A 90 -20.62 13.81 -1.66
CA SER A 90 -21.27 15.07 -2.06
C SER A 90 -22.11 14.92 -3.32
#